data_AF-A0A917YV37-F1
#
_entry.id   AF-A0A917YV37-F1
#
_cell.length_a   1.000
_cell.length_b   1.000
_cell.length_c   1.000
_cell.angle_alpha   90.00
_cell.angle_beta   90.00
_cell.angle_gamma   90.00
#
_symmetry.space_group_name_H-M   'P 1'
#
loop_
_entity.id
_entity.type
_entity.pdbx_description
1 polymer ?
#
loop_
_entity_poly.entity_id
_entity_poly.type
_entity_poly.pdbx_seq_one_letter_code
_entity_poly.pdbx_strand_id
1 'polypeptide(L)'
;MGAEPDGIVLFLAMAGALLGAFVVFPMLLYLKGKPMQEVEDVLEDGRYFFSGVTMFAGHGALHYASIFLFEWYARRYKMLKKRKLVRSSLVRWFKVYYILFMLTVSLMFVPSIWIYLAE
;
A
#
# COMPACT_ATOMS: atom_id res chain seq x y z
N MET A 1 25.64 23.23 12.52
CA MET A 1 24.77 22.50 13.47
C MET A 1 24.17 21.32 12.71
N GLY A 2 24.81 20.15 12.77
CA GLY A 2 24.20 18.92 12.25
C GLY A 2 23.13 18.46 13.22
N ALA A 3 21.98 18.03 12.72
CA ALA A 3 20.94 17.45 13.57
C ALA A 3 21.48 16.15 14.20
N GLU A 4 21.30 15.99 15.52
CA GLU A 4 21.61 14.74 16.20
C GLU A 4 20.77 13.59 15.60
N PRO A 5 21.29 12.35 15.59
CA PRO A 5 20.62 11.20 14.96
C PRO A 5 19.15 11.06 15.41
N ASP A 6 18.87 11.30 16.69
CA ASP A 6 17.54 11.27 17.28
C ASP A 6 16.58 12.32 16.68
N GLY A 7 17.10 13.53 16.41
CA GLY A 7 16.33 14.59 15.78
C GLY A 7 15.94 14.27 14.33
N ILE A 8 16.83 13.59 13.59
CA ILE A 8 16.55 13.15 12.22
C ILE A 8 15.50 12.03 12.22
N VAL A 9 15.60 11.06 13.14
CA VAL A 9 14.60 9.98 13.28
C VAL A 9 13.23 10.56 13.59
N LEU A 10 13.14 11.45 14.59
CA LEU A 10 11.87 12.04 15.00
C LEU A 10 11.25 12.83 13.83
N PHE A 11 12.06 13.59 13.10
CA PHE A 11 11.60 14.33 11.93
C PHE A 11 11.04 13.41 10.84
N LEU A 12 11.78 12.36 10.46
CA LEU A 12 11.36 11.41 9.42
C LEU A 12 10.13 10.60 9.85
N ALA A 13 10.07 10.17 11.10
CA ALA A 13 8.92 9.47 11.65
C ALA A 13 7.67 10.36 11.66
N MET A 14 7.80 11.64 12.03
CA MET A 14 6.71 12.60 11.98
C MET A 14 6.26 12.88 10.53
N ALA A 15 7.20 13.05 9.60
CA ALA A 15 6.88 13.21 8.18
C ALA A 15 6.14 11.98 7.62
N GLY A 16 6.60 10.78 7.96
CA GLY A 16 5.92 9.52 7.63
C GLY A 16 4.52 9.45 8.22
N ALA A 17 4.35 9.78 9.51
CA ALA A 17 3.04 9.79 10.16
C ALA A 17 2.05 10.77 9.50
N LEU A 18 2.50 11.97 9.13
CA LEU A 18 1.68 12.95 8.41
C LEU A 18 1.31 12.47 7.00
N LEU A 19 2.26 11.90 6.26
CA LEU A 19 1.99 11.29 4.95
C LEU A 19 0.97 10.15 5.07
N GLY A 20 1.13 9.31 6.09
CA GLY A 20 0.22 8.22 6.42
C GLY A 20 -1.20 8.71 6.71
N ALA A 21 -1.34 9.68 7.61
CA ALA A 21 -2.63 10.18 8.09
C ALA A 21 -3.38 11.00 7.04
N PHE A 22 -2.68 11.87 6.30
CA PHE A 22 -3.33 12.85 5.42
C PHE A 22 -3.34 12.47 3.94
N VAL A 23 -2.53 11.47 3.53
CA VAL A 23 -2.48 11.03 2.13
C VAL A 23 -2.85 9.56 2.00
N VAL A 24 -2.11 8.67 2.68
CA VAL A 24 -2.30 7.21 2.52
C VAL A 24 -3.65 6.76 3.06
N PHE A 25 -4.04 7.21 4.25
CA PHE A 25 -5.30 6.80 4.88
C PHE A 25 -6.53 7.27 4.09
N PRO A 26 -6.65 8.55 3.67
CA PRO A 26 -7.75 8.97 2.78
C PRO A 26 -7.78 8.21 1.45
N MET A 27 -6.61 7.92 0.88
CA MET A 27 -6.52 7.12 -0.34
C MET A 27 -7.01 5.68 -0.13
N LEU A 28 -6.73 5.07 1.03
CA LEU A 28 -7.28 3.76 1.38
C LEU A 28 -8.81 3.81 1.48
N LEU A 29 -9.37 4.86 2.11
CA LEU A 29 -10.83 5.04 2.19
C LEU A 29 -11.45 5.17 0.79
N TYR A 30 -10.79 5.89 -0.13
CA TYR A 30 -11.21 5.97 -1.53
C TYR A 30 -11.17 4.58 -2.21
N LEU A 31 -10.05 3.85 -2.06
CA LEU A 31 -9.86 2.55 -2.71
C LEU A 31 -10.83 1.50 -2.18
N LYS A 32 -11.11 1.47 -0.88
CA LYS A 32 -11.98 0.48 -0.22
C LYS A 32 -13.37 0.37 -0.87
N GLY A 33 -13.91 1.48 -1.40
CA GLY A 33 -15.25 1.52 -1.97
C GLY A 33 -15.34 0.81 -3.33
N LYS A 34 -15.97 1.49 -4.29
CA LYS A 34 -16.14 0.99 -5.67
C LYS A 34 -14.84 0.51 -6.33
N PRO A 35 -13.67 1.17 -6.16
CA PRO A 35 -12.44 0.74 -6.80
C PRO A 35 -12.02 -0.70 -6.44
N MET A 36 -12.14 -1.09 -5.17
CA MET A 36 -11.80 -2.44 -4.72
C MET A 36 -12.84 -3.47 -5.16
N GLN A 37 -14.12 -3.11 -5.13
CA GLN A 37 -15.18 -3.97 -5.66
C GLN A 37 -14.99 -4.27 -7.15
N GLU A 38 -14.68 -3.26 -7.97
CA GLU A 38 -14.39 -3.46 -9.41
C GLU A 38 -13.18 -4.39 -9.64
N VAL A 39 -12.19 -4.37 -8.74
CA VAL A 39 -11.04 -5.29 -8.80
C VAL A 39 -11.46 -6.71 -8.38
N GLU A 40 -12.27 -6.85 -7.33
CA GLU A 40 -12.81 -8.12 -6.86
C GLU A 40 -13.74 -8.78 -7.88
N ASP A 41 -14.55 -8.01 -8.61
CA ASP A 41 -15.40 -8.50 -9.69
C ASP A 41 -14.56 -9.18 -10.78
N VAL A 42 -13.40 -8.61 -11.11
CA VAL A 42 -12.53 -9.13 -12.18
C VAL A 42 -11.59 -10.23 -11.70
N LEU A 43 -11.00 -10.09 -10.52
CA LEU A 43 -9.95 -10.99 -10.02
C LEU A 43 -10.53 -12.17 -9.23
N GLU A 44 -11.59 -11.92 -8.47
CA GLU A 44 -12.19 -12.84 -7.50
C GLU A 44 -13.60 -13.32 -7.90
N ASP A 45 -14.00 -13.06 -9.15
CA ASP A 45 -15.28 -13.49 -9.71
C ASP A 45 -16.48 -12.98 -8.86
N GLY A 46 -16.37 -11.75 -8.34
CA GLY A 46 -17.43 -11.09 -7.56
C GLY A 46 -17.44 -11.40 -6.06
N ARG A 47 -16.42 -12.08 -5.53
CA ARG A 47 -16.29 -12.30 -4.07
C ARG A 47 -15.67 -11.10 -3.37
N TYR A 48 -16.48 -10.37 -2.62
CA TYR A 48 -16.11 -9.12 -1.92
C TYR A 48 -15.40 -9.34 -0.57
N PHE A 49 -14.29 -10.06 -0.57
CA PHE A 49 -13.58 -10.43 0.67
C PHE A 49 -12.89 -9.23 1.36
N PHE A 50 -12.25 -8.36 0.60
CA PHE A 50 -11.48 -7.22 1.12
C PHE A 50 -12.29 -5.93 1.18
N SER A 51 -13.20 -5.68 0.23
CA SER A 51 -14.07 -4.48 0.29
C SER A 51 -15.16 -4.60 1.36
N GLY A 52 -15.62 -5.82 1.67
CA GLY A 52 -16.71 -6.09 2.62
C GLY A 52 -16.35 -5.84 4.08
N VAL A 53 -15.06 -5.96 4.46
CA VAL A 53 -14.60 -5.82 5.84
C VAL A 53 -13.57 -4.71 5.96
N THR A 54 -13.91 -3.63 6.68
CA THR A 54 -13.06 -2.44 6.83
C THR A 54 -11.65 -2.76 7.34
N MET A 55 -11.51 -3.71 8.27
CA MET A 55 -10.20 -4.13 8.79
C MET A 55 -9.31 -4.76 7.70
N PHE A 56 -9.90 -5.43 6.71
CA PHE A 56 -9.14 -6.10 5.65
C PHE A 56 -8.89 -5.22 4.44
N ALA A 57 -9.51 -4.04 4.33
CA ALA A 57 -9.31 -3.13 3.20
C ALA A 57 -7.84 -2.74 3.01
N GLY A 58 -7.10 -2.48 4.10
CA GLY A 58 -5.67 -2.18 4.03
C GLY A 58 -4.86 -3.34 3.44
N HIS A 59 -5.15 -4.56 3.89
CA HIS A 59 -4.52 -5.78 3.36
C HIS A 59 -4.89 -6.01 1.90
N GLY A 60 -6.16 -5.87 1.53
CA GLY A 60 -6.64 -6.02 0.16
C GLY A 60 -6.01 -5.02 -0.80
N ALA A 61 -5.90 -3.75 -0.38
CA ALA A 61 -5.25 -2.72 -1.18
C ALA A 61 -3.79 -3.06 -1.47
N LEU A 62 -3.04 -3.54 -0.47
CA LEU A 62 -1.66 -3.99 -0.66
C LEU A 62 -1.60 -5.28 -1.50
N HIS A 63 -2.47 -6.25 -1.26
CA HIS A 63 -2.55 -7.51 -1.98
C HIS A 63 -2.76 -7.28 -3.49
N TYR A 64 -3.79 -6.51 -3.86
CA TYR A 64 -4.08 -6.22 -5.27
C TYR A 64 -3.00 -5.35 -5.91
N ALA A 65 -2.45 -4.38 -5.18
CA ALA A 65 -1.31 -3.62 -5.69
C ALA A 65 -0.09 -4.51 -5.97
N SER A 66 0.21 -5.47 -5.09
CA SER A 66 1.27 -6.46 -5.30
C SER A 66 1.00 -7.35 -6.53
N ILE A 67 -0.25 -7.77 -6.77
CA ILE A 67 -0.64 -8.49 -8.00
C ILE A 67 -0.34 -7.64 -9.25
N PHE A 68 -0.58 -6.34 -9.19
CA PHE A 68 -0.34 -5.43 -10.31
C PHE A 68 1.13 -5.07 -10.52
N LEU A 69 1.94 -5.07 -9.46
CA LEU A 69 3.37 -4.73 -9.51
C LEU A 69 4.26 -5.92 -9.84
N PHE A 70 3.98 -7.09 -9.24
CA PHE A 70 4.90 -8.21 -9.25
C PHE A 70 4.33 -9.43 -9.98
N GLU A 71 5.00 -9.86 -11.05
CA GLU A 71 4.56 -11.03 -11.81
C GLU A 71 4.60 -12.32 -10.99
N TRP A 72 5.62 -12.51 -10.16
CA TRP A 72 5.75 -13.68 -9.31
C TRP A 72 4.57 -13.79 -8.32
N TYR A 73 4.14 -12.66 -7.76
CA TYR A 73 3.01 -12.60 -6.84
C TYR A 73 1.70 -12.91 -7.57
N ALA A 74 1.49 -12.29 -8.74
CA ALA A 74 0.34 -12.61 -9.59
C ALA A 74 0.30 -14.08 -10.02
N ARG A 75 1.45 -14.73 -10.24
CA ARG A 75 1.56 -16.17 -10.52
C ARG A 75 1.15 -17.01 -9.31
N ARG A 76 1.61 -16.65 -8.10
CA ARG A 76 1.25 -17.34 -6.85
C ARG A 76 -0.27 -17.43 -6.64
N TYR A 77 -1.00 -16.37 -6.97
CA TYR A 77 -2.45 -16.31 -6.84
C TYR A 77 -3.22 -16.69 -8.13
N LYS A 78 -2.53 -17.19 -9.17
CA LYS A 78 -3.13 -17.54 -10.48
C LYS A 78 -3.87 -16.38 -11.18
N MET A 79 -3.49 -15.14 -10.88
CA MET A 79 -4.12 -13.91 -11.39
C MET A 79 -3.34 -13.20 -12.52
N LEU A 80 -2.24 -13.80 -13.00
CA LEU A 80 -1.34 -13.19 -14.00
C LEU A 80 -2.05 -12.74 -15.29
N LYS A 81 -3.05 -13.52 -15.74
CA LYS A 81 -3.88 -13.19 -16.91
C LYS A 81 -5.04 -12.26 -16.54
N LYS A 82 -5.78 -12.59 -15.47
CA LYS A 82 -6.96 -11.82 -15.01
C LYS A 82 -6.64 -10.36 -14.71
N ARG A 83 -5.47 -10.06 -14.14
CA ARG A 83 -5.05 -8.68 -13.84
C ARG A 83 -4.97 -7.74 -15.03
N LYS A 84 -4.86 -8.27 -16.27
CA LYS A 84 -4.86 -7.47 -17.50
C LYS A 84 -6.25 -6.99 -17.90
N LEU A 85 -7.31 -7.59 -17.34
CA LEU A 85 -8.70 -7.22 -17.59
C LEU A 85 -9.17 -6.07 -16.68
N VAL A 86 -8.41 -5.77 -15.61
CA VAL A 86 -8.71 -4.65 -14.71
C VAL A 86 -8.43 -3.33 -15.42
N ARG A 87 -9.34 -2.36 -15.25
CA ARG A 87 -9.22 -1.01 -15.85
C ARG A 87 -7.89 -0.37 -15.47
N SER A 88 -7.15 0.12 -16.46
CA SER A 88 -5.80 0.69 -16.28
C SER A 88 -5.73 1.84 -15.26
N SER A 89 -6.80 2.65 -15.14
CA SER A 89 -6.86 3.73 -14.13
C SER A 89 -6.86 3.18 -12.70
N LEU A 90 -7.61 2.10 -12.43
CA LEU A 90 -7.62 1.44 -11.13
C LEU A 90 -6.26 0.83 -10.82
N VAL A 91 -5.68 0.12 -11.79
CA VAL A 91 -4.33 -0.46 -11.65
C VAL A 91 -3.32 0.60 -11.22
N ARG A 92 -3.36 1.80 -11.82
CA ARG A 92 -2.48 2.91 -11.41
C ARG A 92 -2.73 3.36 -9.98
N TRP A 93 -3.99 3.52 -9.56
CA TRP A 93 -4.31 3.94 -8.20
C TRP A 93 -3.80 2.96 -7.13
N PHE A 94 -3.99 1.65 -7.34
CA PHE A 94 -3.46 0.63 -6.42
C PHE A 94 -1.93 0.64 -6.39
N LYS A 95 -1.25 0.81 -7.53
CA LYS A 95 0.22 0.95 -7.58
C LYS A 95 0.73 2.18 -6.82
N VAL A 96 0.08 3.33 -7.03
CA VAL A 96 0.44 4.58 -6.33
C VAL A 96 0.24 4.41 -4.82
N TYR A 97 -0.88 3.82 -4.41
CA TYR A 97 -1.14 3.52 -3.00
C TYR A 97 -0.03 2.67 -2.38
N TYR A 98 0.39 1.59 -3.05
CA TYR A 98 1.46 0.73 -2.56
C TYR A 98 2.79 1.47 -2.40
N ILE A 99 3.16 2.31 -3.38
CA ILE A 99 4.40 3.09 -3.32
C ILE A 99 4.34 4.08 -2.14
N LEU A 100 3.23 4.80 -1.97
CA LEU A 100 3.05 5.76 -0.88
C LEU A 100 3.02 5.07 0.49
N PHE A 101 2.39 3.89 0.58
CA PHE A 101 2.38 3.08 1.79
C PHE A 101 3.79 2.62 2.15
N MET A 102 4.55 2.08 1.19
CA MET A 102 5.93 1.64 1.42
C MET A 102 6.85 2.81 1.76
N LEU A 103 6.65 3.98 1.15
CA LEU A 103 7.39 5.20 1.49
C LEU A 103 7.08 5.63 2.93
N THR A 104 5.81 5.62 3.33
CA THR A 104 5.37 5.94 4.70
C THR A 104 6.02 5.02 5.72
N VAL A 105 5.95 3.70 5.50
CA VAL A 105 6.58 2.70 6.38
C VAL A 105 8.09 2.90 6.41
N SER A 106 8.72 3.15 5.25
CA SER A 106 10.17 3.36 5.19
C SER A 106 10.60 4.58 5.99
N LEU A 107 9.90 5.71 5.86
CA LEU A 107 10.19 6.94 6.61
C LEU A 107 10.08 6.74 8.13
N MET A 108 9.13 5.91 8.58
CA MET A 108 8.90 5.68 10.02
C MET A 108 9.88 4.69 10.64
N PHE A 109 10.25 3.63 9.94
CA PHE A 109 10.94 2.49 10.56
C PHE A 109 12.41 2.34 10.13
N VAL A 110 12.77 2.69 8.90
CA VAL A 110 14.14 2.47 8.39
C VAL A 110 15.18 3.27 9.17
N PRO A 111 14.98 4.56 9.51
CA PRO A 111 15.96 5.31 10.30
C PRO A 111 16.22 4.70 11.67
N SER A 112 15.16 4.25 12.35
CA SER A 112 15.25 3.62 13.67
C SER A 112 15.99 2.30 13.63
N ILE A 113 15.72 1.47 12.60
CA ILE A 113 16.44 0.21 12.38
C ILE A 113 17.92 0.48 12.08
N TRP A 114 18.23 1.50 11.28
CA TRP A 114 19.60 1.85 10.92
C TRP A 114 20.42 2.25 12.13
N ILE A 115 19.88 3.11 13.01
CA ILE A 115 20.57 3.52 14.24
C ILE A 115 20.78 2.33 15.16
N TYR A 116 19.75 1.51 15.37
CA TYR A 116 19.87 0.30 16.20
C TYR A 116 20.95 -0.67 15.70
N LEU A 117 21.19 -0.74 14.38
CA LEU A 117 22.24 -1.58 13.79
C LEU A 117 23.63 -0.91 13.76
N ALA A 118 23.69 0.41 13.95
CA ALA A 118 24.92 1.20 13.91
C ALA A 118 25.51 1.45 15.32
N GLU A 119 24.71 1.23 16.37
CA GLU A 119 25.12 1.11 17.77
C GLU A 119 25.71 -0.26 18.10
#